data_AF-A0AAJ0CUH8-F1
#
_entry.id   AF-A0AAJ0CUH8-F1
#
_cell.length_a   1.000
_cell.length_b   1.000
_cell.length_c   1.000
_cell.angle_alpha   90.00
_cell.angle_beta   90.00
_cell.angle_gamma   90.00
#
_symmetry.space_group_name_H-M   'P 1'
#
loop_
_entity.id
_entity.type
_entity.pdbx_description
1 polymer ?
#
loop_
_entity_poly.entity_id
_entity_poly.type
_entity_poly.pdbx_seq_one_letter_code
_entity_poly.pdbx_strand_id
1 'polypeptide(L)'
;MKSSVLVYPATTLTIASSITSAKQVPLLAGVAMMSQDDNNSVPGHNSAVYAHVPKEEQAYVVESFEIAPDKMESYGDPNCVDAVVPRSILNCKSSDRVCFMYLIGHLPASKKTELGLPDGAFTNATMIVGASANFSDGTSEERRTATLPFKTMPVGDMAHLVIRGADGVQVDHLPSSGDSSALVDNVIPGIFIKTGTWHFDVDIRAGDEKNTCLFAAKMTTFLKGRNWP
;
A
#
# COMPACT_ATOMS: atom_id res chain seq x y z
N MET A 1 56.40 51.23 -39.08
CA MET A 1 55.35 50.30 -38.61
C MET A 1 54.18 51.14 -38.11
N LYS A 2 53.05 51.11 -38.82
CA LYS A 2 51.84 51.86 -38.46
C LYS A 2 51.00 50.97 -37.52
N SER A 3 50.87 51.36 -36.25
CA SER A 3 49.90 50.74 -35.35
C SER A 3 48.57 51.47 -35.49
N SER A 4 47.62 50.82 -36.18
CA SER A 4 46.21 51.19 -36.13
C SER A 4 45.62 50.63 -34.83
N VAL A 5 45.23 51.50 -33.90
CA VAL A 5 44.44 51.14 -32.73
C VAL A 5 43.00 50.98 -33.18
N LEU A 6 42.47 49.76 -33.14
CA LEU A 6 41.04 49.51 -33.36
C LEU A 6 40.33 49.53 -31.99
N VAL A 7 39.56 50.59 -31.75
CA VAL A 7 38.65 50.68 -30.59
C VAL A 7 37.34 50.01 -31.00
N TYR A 8 37.01 48.88 -30.38
CA TYR A 8 35.69 48.26 -30.49
C TYR A 8 34.77 48.82 -29.39
N PRO A 9 33.50 49.19 -29.70
CA PRO A 9 32.57 49.64 -28.67
C PRO A 9 32.11 48.46 -27.80
N ALA A 10 32.20 48.63 -26.48
CA ALA A 10 31.61 47.71 -25.51
C ALA A 10 30.08 47.74 -25.63
N THR A 11 29.49 46.64 -26.06
CA THR A 11 28.04 46.46 -26.07
C THR A 11 27.62 45.97 -24.68
N THR A 12 27.01 46.86 -23.89
CA THR A 12 26.36 46.49 -22.64
C THR A 12 25.09 45.69 -22.95
N LEU A 13 25.04 44.43 -22.53
CA LEU A 13 23.84 43.61 -22.57
C LEU A 13 22.92 44.03 -21.42
N THR A 14 21.91 44.85 -21.71
CA THR A 14 20.85 45.20 -20.75
C THR A 14 19.88 44.03 -20.64
N ILE A 15 19.96 43.24 -19.57
CA ILE A 15 18.93 42.24 -19.25
C ILE A 15 17.72 43.00 -18.69
N ALA A 16 16.68 43.13 -19.51
CA ALA A 16 15.37 43.58 -19.05
C ALA A 16 14.75 42.46 -18.21
N SER A 17 14.80 42.59 -16.90
CA SER A 17 14.06 41.74 -15.96
C SER A 17 12.57 42.13 -16.00
N SER A 18 11.81 41.47 -16.87
CA SER A 18 10.36 41.39 -16.74
C SER A 18 10.03 40.45 -15.57
N ILE A 19 9.88 41.04 -14.38
CA ILE A 19 9.26 40.36 -13.24
C ILE A 19 7.79 40.23 -13.58
N THR A 20 7.40 39.10 -14.17
CA THR A 20 6.00 38.68 -14.14
C THR A 20 5.69 38.40 -12.68
N SER A 21 4.80 39.23 -12.11
CA SER A 21 4.31 39.06 -10.74
C SER A 21 3.84 37.63 -10.53
N ALA A 22 4.63 36.84 -9.81
CA ALA A 22 4.20 35.56 -9.29
C ALA A 22 3.07 35.87 -8.30
N LYS A 23 1.83 35.64 -8.71
CA LYS A 23 0.70 35.60 -7.79
C LYS A 23 1.06 34.61 -6.69
N GLN A 24 1.24 35.12 -5.47
CA GLN A 24 1.30 34.30 -4.27
C GLN A 24 0.01 33.47 -4.24
N VAL A 25 0.15 32.15 -4.35
CA VAL A 25 -0.94 31.22 -4.05
C VAL A 25 -1.08 31.24 -2.52
N PRO A 26 -2.25 31.61 -1.98
CA PRO A 26 -2.46 31.61 -0.54
C PRO A 26 -2.38 30.17 -0.02
N LEU A 27 -1.45 29.93 0.88
CA LEU A 27 -1.44 28.79 1.80
C LEU A 27 -2.70 28.87 2.68
N LEU A 28 -3.39 27.74 2.82
CA LEU A 28 -4.63 27.48 3.57
C LEU A 28 -5.95 27.76 2.83
N ALA A 29 -6.37 26.80 2.02
CA ALA A 29 -7.79 26.42 1.89
C ALA A 29 -7.88 25.02 1.27
N GLY A 30 -8.33 24.04 2.08
CA GLY A 30 -8.80 22.74 1.61
C GLY A 30 -7.72 21.77 1.16
N VAL A 31 -7.53 20.69 1.92
CA VAL A 31 -7.20 19.40 1.32
C VAL A 31 -8.24 19.21 0.21
N ALA A 32 -7.82 19.36 -1.05
CA ALA A 32 -8.64 18.91 -2.16
C ALA A 32 -8.75 17.40 -1.99
N MET A 33 -9.81 16.98 -1.30
CA MET A 33 -10.39 15.65 -1.47
C MET A 33 -10.57 15.53 -2.97
N MET A 34 -9.66 14.82 -3.64
CA MET A 34 -9.88 14.46 -5.04
C MET A 34 -11.27 13.85 -5.05
N SER A 35 -12.17 14.39 -5.88
CA SER A 35 -13.48 13.78 -6.08
C SER A 35 -13.21 12.37 -6.59
N GLN A 36 -13.31 11.40 -5.69
CA GLN A 36 -13.30 9.99 -6.02
C GLN A 36 -14.47 9.83 -6.98
N ASP A 37 -14.19 9.37 -8.19
CA ASP A 37 -15.25 8.82 -9.01
C ASP A 37 -15.73 7.60 -8.22
N ASP A 38 -16.88 7.73 -7.53
CA ASP A 38 -17.37 6.74 -6.55
C ASP A 38 -17.38 5.32 -7.14
N ASN A 39 -17.49 5.23 -8.47
CA ASN A 39 -17.49 3.98 -9.21
C ASN A 39 -16.15 3.21 -9.16
N ASN A 40 -15.01 3.89 -8.96
CA ASN A 40 -13.69 3.27 -8.92
C ASN A 40 -13.10 3.12 -7.51
N SER A 41 -13.85 3.52 -6.48
CA SER A 41 -13.45 3.33 -5.08
C SER A 41 -13.51 1.85 -4.69
N VAL A 42 -12.50 1.38 -3.95
CA VAL A 42 -12.57 0.07 -3.30
C VAL A 42 -13.32 0.24 -1.98
N PRO A 43 -14.36 -0.57 -1.69
CA PRO A 43 -15.07 -0.50 -0.42
C PRO A 43 -14.14 -0.60 0.80
N GLY A 44 -14.38 0.20 1.84
CA GLY A 44 -13.58 0.23 3.08
C GLY A 44 -13.46 1.64 3.67
N HIS A 45 -12.72 1.77 4.78
CA HIS A 45 -12.45 3.03 5.48
C HIS A 45 -11.11 3.63 5.06
N ASN A 46 -10.89 3.75 3.74
CA ASN A 46 -9.65 4.26 3.19
C ASN A 46 -9.86 4.92 1.82
N SER A 47 -8.75 5.38 1.24
CA SER A 47 -8.70 6.07 -0.05
C SER A 47 -8.31 5.14 -1.20
N ALA A 48 -8.50 3.82 -1.05
CA ALA A 48 -8.12 2.88 -2.09
C ALA A 48 -9.03 2.98 -3.31
N VAL A 49 -8.43 2.80 -4.47
CA VAL A 49 -9.12 2.72 -5.76
C VAL A 49 -8.62 1.49 -6.50
N TYR A 50 -9.44 0.92 -7.37
CA TYR A 50 -9.00 -0.18 -8.23
C TYR A 50 -7.83 0.30 -9.10
N ALA A 51 -6.83 -0.56 -9.26
CA ALA A 51 -5.55 -0.21 -9.87
C ALA A 51 -5.61 -0.29 -11.42
N HIS A 52 -4.64 -0.96 -12.04
CA HIS A 52 -4.54 -1.09 -13.50
C HIS A 52 -5.54 -2.08 -14.10
N VAL A 53 -6.19 -2.91 -13.28
CA VAL A 53 -7.26 -3.81 -13.74
C VAL A 53 -8.62 -3.23 -13.32
N PRO A 54 -9.54 -2.95 -14.25
CA PRO A 54 -10.88 -2.47 -13.93
C PRO A 54 -11.64 -3.42 -13.01
N LYS A 55 -12.50 -2.87 -12.14
CA LYS A 55 -13.27 -3.62 -11.14
C LYS A 55 -14.01 -4.84 -11.74
N GLU A 56 -14.64 -4.65 -12.88
CA GLU A 56 -15.45 -5.65 -13.59
C GLU A 56 -14.63 -6.81 -14.16
N GLU A 57 -13.32 -6.63 -14.34
CA GLU A 57 -12.38 -7.64 -14.81
C GLU A 57 -11.69 -8.39 -13.66
N GLN A 58 -11.82 -7.92 -12.42
CA GLN A 58 -11.28 -8.60 -11.24
C GLN A 58 -12.19 -9.76 -10.83
N ALA A 59 -11.62 -10.90 -10.47
CA ALA A 59 -12.40 -12.08 -10.08
C ALA A 59 -13.04 -11.92 -8.68
N TYR A 60 -12.33 -11.28 -7.76
CA TYR A 60 -12.75 -11.15 -6.37
C TYR A 60 -13.67 -9.95 -6.18
N VAL A 61 -14.86 -10.18 -5.63
CA VAL A 61 -15.81 -9.11 -5.30
C VAL A 61 -15.49 -8.62 -3.91
N VAL A 62 -14.97 -7.40 -3.82
CA VAL A 62 -14.53 -6.80 -2.57
C VAL A 62 -15.71 -6.22 -1.80
N GLU A 63 -15.83 -6.59 -0.53
CA GLU A 63 -16.79 -6.01 0.42
C GLU A 63 -16.13 -4.98 1.32
N SER A 64 -14.87 -5.22 1.70
CA SER A 64 -14.03 -4.25 2.39
C SER A 64 -12.56 -4.58 2.14
N PHE A 65 -11.76 -3.56 1.86
CA PHE A 65 -10.31 -3.61 1.91
C PHE A 65 -9.87 -2.58 2.92
N GLU A 66 -8.88 -2.88 3.76
CA GLU A 66 -8.31 -1.95 4.73
C GLU A 66 -6.79 -2.06 4.76
N ILE A 67 -6.13 -0.91 4.87
CA ILE A 67 -4.74 -0.82 5.28
C ILE A 67 -4.71 0.14 6.46
N ALA A 68 -4.61 -0.40 7.67
CA ALA A 68 -4.62 0.40 8.87
C ALA A 68 -3.27 0.29 9.59
N PRO A 69 -2.70 1.41 10.06
CA PRO A 69 -1.83 1.35 11.21
C PRO A 69 -2.71 1.04 12.41
N ASP A 70 -2.73 -0.23 12.84
CA ASP A 70 -3.37 -0.56 14.10
C ASP A 70 -2.67 0.23 15.20
N LYS A 71 -3.43 0.73 16.18
CA LYS A 71 -2.81 1.02 17.46
C LYS A 71 -2.76 -0.33 18.14
N MET A 72 -1.58 -0.86 18.36
CA MET A 72 -1.42 -1.82 19.44
C MET A 72 -1.56 -0.98 20.72
N GLU A 73 -2.79 -0.57 21.07
CA GLU A 73 -3.09 -0.26 22.46
C GLU A 73 -2.66 -1.51 23.19
N SER A 74 -1.60 -1.38 23.97
CA SER A 74 -1.10 -2.43 24.81
C SER A 74 -2.31 -3.16 25.37
N TYR A 75 -2.35 -4.48 25.20
CA TYR A 75 -2.99 -5.32 26.18
C TYR A 75 -2.22 -5.05 27.49
N GLY A 76 -2.57 -3.94 28.14
CA GLY A 76 -2.08 -3.50 29.44
C GLY A 76 -2.78 -4.33 30.49
N ASP A 77 -2.82 -5.64 30.28
CA ASP A 77 -3.19 -6.59 31.30
C ASP A 77 -1.89 -6.94 32.05
N PRO A 78 -1.74 -6.49 33.30
CA PRO A 78 -0.61 -6.90 34.13
C PRO A 78 -0.58 -8.41 34.42
N ASN A 79 -1.59 -9.18 33.98
CA ASN A 79 -1.68 -10.64 34.13
C ASN A 79 -1.36 -11.44 32.87
N CYS A 80 -0.74 -10.86 31.83
CA CYS A 80 -0.06 -11.66 30.79
C CYS A 80 1.25 -12.25 31.36
N VAL A 81 1.10 -13.03 32.42
CA VAL A 81 2.05 -14.02 32.90
C VAL A 81 1.66 -15.36 32.28
N ASP A 82 2.65 -16.05 31.71
CA ASP A 82 2.61 -17.49 31.38
C ASP A 82 1.87 -17.94 30.11
N ALA A 83 2.18 -17.33 28.96
CA ALA A 83 2.17 -18.07 27.69
C ALA A 83 3.62 -18.28 27.21
N VAL A 84 3.99 -19.55 27.14
CA VAL A 84 5.30 -20.14 26.83
C VAL A 84 5.95 -19.52 25.58
N VAL A 85 6.75 -18.48 25.77
CA VAL A 85 7.70 -17.98 24.74
C VAL A 85 9.07 -17.84 25.41
N PRO A 86 10.17 -18.40 24.83
CA PRO A 86 11.50 -18.28 25.41
C PRO A 86 11.91 -16.81 25.62
N ARG A 87 12.35 -16.52 26.86
CA ARG A 87 12.77 -15.19 27.36
C ARG A 87 13.92 -14.50 26.60
N SER A 88 14.41 -15.04 25.48
CA SER A 88 15.50 -14.46 24.69
C SER A 88 15.04 -13.44 23.63
N ILE A 89 13.73 -13.28 23.40
CA ILE A 89 13.17 -12.30 22.42
C ILE A 89 12.67 -11.02 23.12
N LEU A 90 12.82 -10.93 24.45
CA LEU A 90 12.29 -9.85 25.30
C LEU A 90 13.15 -8.57 25.31
N ASN A 91 13.46 -8.04 24.13
CA ASN A 91 13.97 -6.67 23.96
C ASN A 91 13.28 -5.91 22.81
N CYS A 92 12.07 -6.32 22.41
CA CYS A 92 11.25 -5.49 21.54
C CYS A 92 10.54 -4.41 22.35
N LYS A 93 11.14 -3.21 22.42
CA LYS A 93 10.38 -1.96 22.62
C LYS A 93 9.53 -1.67 21.37
N SER A 94 8.61 -2.58 21.03
CA SER A 94 7.84 -2.53 19.77
C SER A 94 7.16 -1.18 19.59
N SER A 95 7.31 -0.59 18.41
CA SER A 95 6.47 0.49 17.89
C SER A 95 5.01 0.14 18.17
N ASP A 96 4.26 0.98 18.88
CA ASP A 96 2.84 0.73 19.27
C ASP A 96 1.88 0.62 18.07
N ARG A 97 2.37 0.37 16.86
CA ARG A 97 1.55 0.20 15.66
C ARG A 97 2.03 -0.99 14.85
N VAL A 98 1.19 -2.01 14.83
CA VAL A 98 1.23 -3.10 13.85
C VAL A 98 0.46 -2.60 12.64
N CYS A 99 1.02 -2.71 11.45
CA CYS A 99 0.25 -2.46 10.24
C CYS A 99 -0.31 -3.76 9.72
N PHE A 100 -1.59 -3.72 9.36
CA PHE A 100 -2.23 -4.85 8.70
C PHE A 100 -2.85 -4.42 7.38
N MET A 101 -2.94 -5.38 6.48
CA MET A 101 -3.82 -5.32 5.32
C MET A 101 -4.91 -6.35 5.53
N TYR A 102 -6.17 -5.95 5.38
CA TYR A 102 -7.31 -6.82 5.54
C TYR A 102 -8.21 -6.74 4.32
N LEU A 103 -8.53 -7.88 3.73
CA LEU A 103 -9.39 -8.00 2.56
C LEU A 103 -10.55 -8.93 2.91
N ILE A 104 -11.78 -8.45 2.74
CA ILE A 104 -13.01 -9.23 2.86
C ILE A 104 -13.76 -9.16 1.55
N GLY A 105 -14.36 -10.28 1.17
CA GLY A 105 -15.23 -10.34 0.01
C GLY A 105 -15.57 -11.78 -0.32
N HIS A 106 -15.88 -12.01 -1.58
CA HIS A 106 -16.21 -13.34 -2.04
C HIS A 106 -15.79 -13.55 -3.49
N LEU A 107 -15.64 -14.82 -3.87
CA LEU A 107 -15.42 -15.23 -5.25
C LEU A 107 -16.72 -15.84 -5.81
N PRO A 108 -17.44 -15.15 -6.71
CA PRO A 108 -18.64 -15.72 -7.33
C PRO A 108 -18.31 -16.94 -8.19
N ALA A 109 -19.12 -18.01 -8.07
CA ALA A 109 -18.99 -19.20 -8.92
C ALA A 109 -19.15 -18.88 -10.42
N SER A 110 -19.95 -17.85 -10.74
CA SER A 110 -20.10 -17.33 -12.10
C SER A 110 -18.79 -16.75 -12.63
N LYS A 111 -18.08 -15.94 -11.84
CA LYS A 111 -16.78 -15.34 -12.21
C LYS A 111 -15.70 -16.39 -12.43
N LYS A 112 -15.66 -17.44 -11.59
CA LYS A 112 -14.75 -18.59 -11.80
C LYS A 112 -14.97 -19.23 -13.18
N THR A 113 -16.23 -19.42 -13.56
CA THR A 113 -16.61 -20.02 -14.85
C THR A 113 -16.33 -19.09 -16.02
N GLU A 114 -16.72 -17.82 -15.90
CA GLU A 114 -16.50 -16.75 -16.90
C GLU A 114 -15.02 -16.60 -17.26
N LEU A 115 -14.16 -16.58 -16.24
CA LEU A 115 -12.72 -16.40 -16.41
C LEU A 115 -11.98 -17.71 -16.73
N GLY A 116 -12.67 -18.86 -16.60
CA GLY A 116 -12.11 -20.19 -16.82
C GLY A 116 -11.03 -20.55 -15.80
N LEU A 117 -11.21 -20.16 -14.53
CA LEU A 117 -10.25 -20.43 -13.46
C LEU A 117 -10.27 -21.92 -13.09
N PRO A 118 -9.14 -22.66 -13.23
CA PRO A 118 -9.08 -24.05 -12.82
C PRO A 118 -9.14 -24.19 -11.29
N ASP A 119 -9.52 -25.37 -10.78
CA ASP A 119 -9.62 -25.62 -9.34
C ASP A 119 -8.30 -25.37 -8.59
N GLY A 120 -7.16 -25.62 -9.25
CA GLY A 120 -5.82 -25.40 -8.70
C GLY A 120 -5.29 -23.95 -8.82
N ALA A 121 -6.06 -23.02 -9.40
CA ALA A 121 -5.60 -21.65 -9.65
C ALA A 121 -5.23 -20.90 -8.36
N PHE A 122 -5.86 -21.23 -7.23
CA PHE A 122 -5.67 -20.55 -5.95
C PHE A 122 -4.48 -21.10 -5.15
N THR A 123 -4.08 -22.34 -5.40
CA THR A 123 -2.94 -22.97 -4.71
C THR A 123 -1.62 -22.28 -5.05
N ASN A 124 -1.49 -21.82 -6.29
CA ASN A 124 -0.30 -21.13 -6.81
C ASN A 124 -0.51 -19.62 -6.96
N ALA A 125 -1.54 -19.07 -6.32
CA ALA A 125 -1.81 -17.64 -6.35
C ALA A 125 -0.64 -16.85 -5.75
N THR A 126 -0.41 -15.64 -6.25
CA THR A 126 0.64 -14.74 -5.79
C THR A 126 0.06 -13.39 -5.41
N MET A 127 0.73 -12.70 -4.50
CA MET A 127 0.42 -11.35 -4.08
C MET A 127 1.69 -10.50 -4.20
N ILE A 128 1.57 -9.37 -4.87
CA ILE A 128 2.60 -8.33 -4.94
C ILE A 128 2.11 -7.16 -4.11
N VAL A 129 2.96 -6.69 -3.20
CA VAL A 129 2.69 -5.51 -2.38
C VAL A 129 3.77 -4.47 -2.69
N GLY A 130 3.34 -3.28 -3.07
CA GLY A 130 4.21 -2.15 -3.36
C GLY A 130 4.02 -1.00 -2.37
N ALA A 131 5.10 -0.30 -2.06
CA ALA A 131 5.08 0.91 -1.25
C ALA A 131 6.09 1.94 -1.73
N SER A 132 5.72 3.23 -1.71
CA SER A 132 6.62 4.39 -1.85
C SER A 132 6.16 5.52 -0.95
N ALA A 133 7.02 6.52 -0.73
CA ALA A 133 6.66 7.66 0.12
C ALA A 133 7.30 8.98 -0.30
N ASN A 134 6.58 10.06 -0.04
CA ASN A 134 7.11 11.42 -0.01
C ASN A 134 7.04 11.93 1.43
N PHE A 135 8.20 12.16 2.04
CA PHE A 135 8.32 12.53 3.45
C PHE A 135 8.18 14.04 3.66
N SER A 136 7.72 14.43 4.86
CA SER A 136 7.55 15.85 5.21
C SER A 136 8.87 16.62 5.33
N ASP A 137 10.01 15.93 5.43
CA ASP A 137 11.36 16.53 5.39
C ASP A 137 11.83 16.86 3.96
N GLY A 138 11.00 16.59 2.95
CA GLY A 138 11.30 16.80 1.53
C GLY A 138 12.05 15.64 0.87
N THR A 139 12.43 14.61 1.63
CA THR A 139 13.01 13.38 1.06
C THR A 139 11.91 12.45 0.56
N SER A 140 12.27 11.47 -0.26
CA SER A 140 11.35 10.45 -0.75
C SER A 140 11.95 9.06 -0.63
N GLU A 141 11.08 8.06 -0.57
CA GLU A 141 11.43 6.66 -0.71
C GLU A 141 10.91 6.18 -2.06
N GLU A 142 11.84 5.69 -2.89
CA GLU A 142 11.49 5.04 -4.14
C GLU A 142 10.65 3.80 -3.89
N ARG A 143 9.86 3.46 -4.91
CA ARG A 143 8.95 2.34 -4.84
C ARG A 143 9.70 1.02 -4.63
N ARG A 144 9.31 0.29 -3.59
CA ARG A 144 9.76 -1.08 -3.30
C ARG A 144 8.58 -2.03 -3.42
N THR A 145 8.86 -3.25 -3.87
CA THR A 145 7.85 -4.31 -4.00
C THR A 145 8.32 -5.59 -3.33
N ALA A 146 7.37 -6.34 -2.78
CA ALA A 146 7.57 -7.70 -2.30
C ALA A 146 6.56 -8.63 -2.98
N THR A 147 7.04 -9.77 -3.49
CA THR A 147 6.19 -10.81 -4.05
C THR A 147 6.13 -11.98 -3.09
N LEU A 148 4.92 -12.39 -2.73
CA LEU A 148 4.64 -13.45 -1.78
C LEU A 148 3.66 -14.45 -2.40
N PRO A 149 3.76 -15.74 -2.07
CA PRO A 149 2.65 -16.67 -2.25
C PRO A 149 1.39 -16.14 -1.55
N PHE A 150 0.25 -16.14 -2.23
CA PHE A 150 -1.04 -15.77 -1.63
C PHE A 150 -1.67 -17.02 -0.99
N LYS A 151 -1.08 -17.42 0.13
CA LYS A 151 -1.50 -18.57 0.93
C LYS A 151 -1.26 -18.32 2.41
N THR A 152 -1.99 -19.01 3.26
CA THR A 152 -1.77 -18.93 4.71
C THR A 152 -0.37 -19.41 5.05
N MET A 153 0.44 -18.51 5.61
CA MET A 153 1.84 -18.79 5.94
C MET A 153 2.41 -17.73 6.90
N PRO A 154 3.46 -18.07 7.66
CA PRO A 154 4.32 -17.06 8.27
C PRO A 154 5.05 -16.24 7.19
N VAL A 155 5.18 -14.94 7.43
CA VAL A 155 5.92 -13.97 6.61
C VAL A 155 7.09 -13.45 7.44
N GLY A 156 8.21 -14.17 7.42
CA GLY A 156 9.31 -13.92 8.35
C GLY A 156 8.94 -14.22 9.80
N ASP A 157 9.64 -13.60 10.75
CA ASP A 157 9.55 -13.97 12.18
C ASP A 157 8.40 -13.29 12.93
N MET A 158 7.78 -12.26 12.35
CA MET A 158 6.83 -11.39 13.06
C MET A 158 5.48 -11.21 12.36
N ALA A 159 5.35 -11.68 11.12
CA ALA A 159 4.16 -11.47 10.31
C ALA A 159 3.55 -12.78 9.83
N HIS A 160 2.27 -12.75 9.49
CA HIS A 160 1.47 -13.85 9.01
C HIS A 160 0.53 -13.36 7.93
N LEU A 161 0.39 -14.17 6.88
CA LEU A 161 -0.76 -14.11 5.99
C LEU A 161 -1.72 -15.20 6.44
N VAL A 162 -2.96 -14.84 6.71
CA VAL A 162 -4.03 -15.76 7.14
C VAL A 162 -5.22 -15.60 6.22
N ILE A 163 -5.66 -16.68 5.61
CA ILE A 163 -6.88 -16.75 4.80
C ILE A 163 -7.93 -17.55 5.58
N ARG A 164 -9.16 -17.04 5.59
CA ARG A 164 -10.31 -17.71 6.21
C ARG A 164 -11.43 -17.87 5.20
N GLY A 165 -12.12 -19.01 5.25
CA GLY A 165 -13.33 -19.26 4.47
C GLY A 165 -14.58 -18.61 5.08
N ALA A 166 -15.73 -18.90 4.50
CA ALA A 166 -17.02 -18.33 4.90
C ALA A 166 -17.44 -18.66 6.35
N ASP A 167 -16.98 -19.79 6.89
CA ASP A 167 -17.19 -20.22 8.27
C ASP A 167 -16.21 -19.57 9.26
N GLY A 168 -15.30 -18.72 8.77
CA GLY A 168 -14.22 -18.12 9.56
C GLY A 168 -13.08 -19.09 9.88
N VAL A 169 -13.12 -20.33 9.39
CA VAL A 169 -12.05 -21.31 9.59
C VAL A 169 -10.87 -20.94 8.70
N GLN A 170 -9.67 -21.01 9.27
CA GLN A 170 -8.44 -20.81 8.54
C GLN A 170 -8.25 -21.89 7.48
N VAL A 171 -7.95 -21.46 6.26
CA VAL A 171 -7.69 -22.33 5.10
C VAL A 171 -6.34 -21.98 4.49
N ASP A 172 -5.73 -22.92 3.78
CA ASP A 172 -4.39 -22.68 3.19
C ASP A 172 -4.44 -21.68 2.04
N HIS A 173 -5.53 -21.65 1.26
CA HIS A 173 -5.67 -20.83 0.05
C HIS A 173 -7.08 -20.26 -0.05
N LEU A 174 -7.26 -19.26 -0.92
CA LEU A 174 -8.58 -18.72 -1.21
C LEU A 174 -9.54 -19.84 -1.66
N PRO A 175 -10.74 -19.96 -1.06
CA PRO A 175 -11.74 -20.89 -1.55
C PRO A 175 -12.08 -20.62 -3.00
N SER A 176 -12.35 -21.68 -3.77
CA SER A 176 -12.66 -21.52 -5.21
C SER A 176 -14.00 -20.84 -5.49
N SER A 177 -14.83 -20.66 -4.45
CA SER A 177 -16.07 -19.87 -4.50
C SER A 177 -16.54 -19.51 -3.08
N GLY A 178 -17.35 -18.47 -2.97
CA GLY A 178 -17.99 -18.05 -1.72
C GLY A 178 -17.16 -17.03 -0.94
N ASP A 179 -17.60 -16.75 0.28
CA ASP A 179 -17.04 -15.71 1.13
C ASP A 179 -15.67 -16.11 1.69
N SER A 180 -14.81 -15.12 1.84
CA SER A 180 -13.51 -15.29 2.45
C SER A 180 -12.95 -13.98 2.98
N SER A 181 -11.93 -14.11 3.83
CA SER A 181 -11.11 -12.98 4.23
C SER A 181 -9.63 -13.34 4.19
N ALA A 182 -8.79 -12.34 3.93
CA ALA A 182 -7.35 -12.46 4.00
C ALA A 182 -6.81 -11.32 4.90
N LEU A 183 -6.05 -11.69 5.91
CA LEU A 183 -5.35 -10.77 6.81
C LEU A 183 -3.86 -10.95 6.62
N VAL A 184 -3.17 -9.84 6.46
CA VAL A 184 -1.71 -9.79 6.47
C VAL A 184 -1.32 -8.89 7.63
N ASP A 185 -0.82 -9.46 8.74
CA ASP A 185 -0.36 -8.68 9.89
C ASP A 185 1.13 -8.37 9.77
N ASN A 186 1.60 -7.31 10.43
CA ASN A 186 3.01 -6.96 10.58
C ASN A 186 3.88 -6.90 9.30
N VAL A 187 3.30 -6.92 8.09
CA VAL A 187 4.04 -7.01 6.81
C VAL A 187 4.67 -5.70 6.36
N ILE A 188 4.35 -4.60 7.05
CA ILE A 188 4.97 -3.30 6.78
C ILE A 188 5.87 -2.86 7.96
N PRO A 189 6.77 -3.71 8.51
CA PRO A 189 7.64 -3.28 9.58
C PRO A 189 8.71 -2.34 9.03
N GLY A 190 8.85 -1.17 9.66
CA GLY A 190 9.97 -0.25 9.42
C GLY A 190 9.74 0.87 8.41
N ILE A 191 8.64 0.87 7.65
CA ILE A 191 8.42 1.92 6.62
C ILE A 191 7.75 3.16 7.25
N PHE A 192 6.84 3.02 8.23
CA PHE A 192 6.14 4.16 8.86
C PHE A 192 6.87 4.89 9.99
N ILE A 193 8.20 4.84 10.00
CA ILE A 193 8.98 5.61 10.99
C ILE A 193 8.94 7.11 10.62
N LYS A 194 8.80 7.43 9.33
CA LYS A 194 8.77 8.80 8.82
C LYS A 194 7.36 9.29 8.51
N THR A 195 7.10 10.54 8.90
CA THR A 195 5.86 11.23 8.53
C THR A 195 5.89 11.62 7.06
N GLY A 196 4.81 11.32 6.34
CA GLY A 196 4.73 11.60 4.92
C GLY A 196 3.46 11.07 4.26
N THR A 197 3.37 11.31 2.96
CA THR A 197 2.36 10.72 2.09
C THR A 197 2.88 9.40 1.55
N TRP A 198 2.17 8.33 1.86
CA TRP A 198 2.47 6.97 1.46
C TRP A 198 1.59 6.55 0.29
N HIS A 199 2.19 5.85 -0.65
CA HIS A 199 1.50 5.22 -1.76
C HIS A 199 1.66 3.70 -1.64
N PHE A 200 0.56 2.98 -1.60
CA PHE A 200 0.52 1.53 -1.57
C PHE A 200 -0.17 0.99 -2.79
N ASP A 201 0.14 -0.26 -3.11
CA ASP A 201 -0.63 -1.06 -4.02
C ASP A 201 -0.50 -2.53 -3.68
N VAL A 202 -1.53 -3.25 -4.05
CA VAL A 202 -1.64 -4.69 -3.90
C VAL A 202 -2.12 -5.24 -5.24
N ASP A 203 -1.47 -6.28 -5.72
CA ASP A 203 -1.86 -7.04 -6.91
C ASP A 203 -1.85 -8.54 -6.57
N ILE A 204 -3.03 -9.15 -6.52
CA ILE A 204 -3.24 -10.57 -6.25
C ILE A 204 -3.63 -11.26 -7.55
N ARG A 205 -2.86 -12.28 -7.92
CA ARG A 205 -3.03 -13.04 -9.15
C ARG A 205 -3.25 -14.52 -8.88
N ALA A 206 -4.15 -15.11 -9.66
CA ALA A 206 -4.29 -16.56 -9.73
C ALA A 206 -3.03 -17.18 -10.35
N GLY A 207 -2.70 -18.40 -9.94
CA GLY A 207 -1.60 -19.20 -10.50
C GLY A 207 -1.99 -19.98 -11.75
N ASP A 208 -2.93 -19.46 -12.55
CA ASP A 208 -3.30 -20.00 -13.85
C ASP A 208 -2.38 -19.46 -14.96
N GLU A 209 -2.42 -20.06 -16.15
CA GLU A 209 -1.54 -19.66 -17.27
C GLU A 209 -1.74 -18.19 -17.70
N LYS A 210 -2.93 -17.64 -17.47
CA LYS A 210 -3.28 -16.27 -17.82
C LYS A 210 -2.84 -15.24 -16.77
N ASN A 211 -2.40 -15.69 -15.58
CA ASN A 211 -2.11 -14.81 -14.44
C ASN A 211 -3.32 -13.90 -14.14
N THR A 212 -4.50 -14.52 -14.01
CA THR A 212 -5.78 -13.83 -13.91
C THR A 212 -5.80 -12.94 -12.66
N CYS A 213 -6.32 -11.71 -12.80
CA CYS A 213 -6.44 -10.78 -11.68
C CYS A 213 -7.50 -11.26 -10.69
N LEU A 214 -7.09 -11.56 -9.45
CA LEU A 214 -8.03 -11.80 -8.37
C LEU A 214 -8.44 -10.45 -7.76
N PHE A 215 -7.48 -9.63 -7.38
CA PHE A 215 -7.72 -8.31 -6.79
C PHE A 215 -6.53 -7.38 -7.06
N ALA A 216 -6.79 -6.14 -7.47
CA ALA A 216 -5.75 -5.13 -7.64
C ALA A 216 -6.24 -3.75 -7.21
N ALA A 217 -5.54 -3.14 -6.25
CA ALA A 217 -5.89 -1.84 -5.69
C ALA A 217 -4.64 -1.01 -5.40
N LYS A 218 -4.81 0.30 -5.36
CA LYS A 218 -3.80 1.26 -4.91
C LYS A 218 -4.41 2.26 -3.96
N MET A 219 -3.64 2.72 -2.99
CA MET A 219 -4.07 3.65 -1.96
C MET A 219 -3.03 4.75 -1.77
N THR A 220 -3.49 5.96 -1.51
CA THR A 220 -2.60 7.07 -1.10
C THR A 220 -3.10 7.67 0.19
N THR A 221 -2.27 7.68 1.23
CA THR A 221 -2.66 8.18 2.55
C THR A 221 -1.52 8.89 3.25
N PHE A 222 -1.85 9.90 4.05
CA PHE A 222 -0.89 10.59 4.88
C PHE A 222 -0.73 9.85 6.21
N LEU A 223 0.48 9.42 6.53
CA LEU A 223 0.79 8.73 7.78
C LEU A 223 1.75 9.56 8.62
N LYS A 224 1.41 9.69 9.90
CA LYS A 224 2.28 10.31 10.89
C LYS A 224 3.21 9.26 11.48
N GLY A 225 4.49 9.36 11.14
CA GLY A 225 5.53 8.54 11.73
C GLY A 225 5.79 8.95 13.19
N ARG A 226 6.16 7.98 14.02
CA ARG A 226 6.71 8.24 15.36
C ARG A 226 8.18 7.83 15.35
N ASN A 227 9.04 8.73 15.79
CA ASN A 227 10.44 8.40 16.03
C ASN A 227 10.49 7.24 17.02
N TRP A 228 11.21 6.18 16.65
CA TRP A 228 11.58 5.14 17.60
C TRP A 228 12.51 5.79 18.65
N PRO A 229 12.19 5.69 19.95
CA PRO A 229 13.06 6.24 21.00
C PRO A 229 14.39 5.50 21.11
#